data_AF-A0A484ZUR7-F1
#
_entry.id   AF-A0A484ZUR7-F1
#
_cell.length_a   1.000
_cell.length_b   1.000
_cell.length_c   1.000
_cell.angle_alpha   90.00
_cell.angle_beta   90.00
_cell.angle_gamma   90.00
#
_symmetry.space_group_name_H-M   'P 1'
#
loop_
_entity.id
_entity.type
_entity.pdbx_description
1 polymer ?
#
loop_
_entity_poly.entity_id
_entity_poly.type
_entity_poly.pdbx_seq_one_letter_code
_entity_poly.pdbx_strand_id
1 'polypeptide(L)' 'MSDLYIKQLNVRFSGTPQPALSIPDLMIRSGLQVAVTGASGSGKTTLVNAISGLERCGRGQVFLGWY' A
#
# COMPACT_ATOMS: atom_id res chain seq x y z
N MET A 1 13.27 1.86 15.35
CA MET A 1 11.92 1.43 14.90
C MET A 1 11.35 2.60 14.10
N SER A 2 11.06 2.40 12.81
CA SER A 2 10.67 3.47 11.89
C SER A 2 9.17 3.45 11.61
N ASP A 3 8.59 4.60 11.28
CA ASP A 3 7.21 4.72 10.81
C ASP A 3 7.09 4.27 9.35
N LEU A 4 5.93 3.76 8.95
CA LEU A 4 5.60 3.43 7.56
C LEU A 4 4.79 4.56 6.94
N TYR A 5 5.19 5.01 5.77
CA TYR A 5 4.48 6.02 5.00
C TYR A 5 4.08 5.49 3.63
N ILE A 6 2.87 5.84 3.21
CA ILE A 6 2.32 5.63 1.88
C ILE A 6 1.90 6.99 1.33
N LYS A 7 2.38 7.32 0.13
CA LYS A 7 2.04 8.55 -0.59
C LYS A 7 1.51 8.23 -1.98
N GLN A 8 0.24 8.56 -2.19
CA GLN A 8 -0.51 8.42 -3.43
C GLN A 8 -0.31 7.07 -4.13
N LEU A 9 -0.34 5.98 -3.35
CA LEU A 9 -0.07 4.63 -3.84
C LEU A 9 -1.17 4.16 -4.78
N ASN A 10 -0.75 3.82 -6.00
CA ASN A 10 -1.61 3.25 -7.02
C ASN A 10 -0.97 1.97 -7.58
N VAL A 11 -1.68 0.86 -7.42
CA VAL A 11 -1.28 -0.44 -7.98
C VAL A 11 -2.32 -0.87 -9.00
N ARG A 12 -1.86 -1.19 -10.21
CA ARG A 12 -2.69 -1.61 -11.34
C ARG A 12 -2.03 -2.79 -12.03
N PHE A 13 -2.82 -3.79 -12.36
CA PHE A 13 -2.36 -4.97 -13.08
C PHE A 13 -2.61 -4.83 -14.57
N SER A 14 -1.75 -5.46 -15.38
CA SER A 14 -1.92 -5.49 -16.83
C SER A 14 -3.27 -6.10 -17.20
N GLY A 15 -3.97 -5.46 -18.14
CA GLY A 15 -5.27 -5.92 -18.62
C GLY A 15 -6.47 -5.45 -17.78
N THR A 16 -6.28 -4.76 -16.65
CA THR A 16 -7.42 -4.15 -15.92
C THR A 16 -7.54 -2.66 -16.24
N PRO A 17 -8.76 -2.13 -16.48
CA PRO A 17 -8.95 -0.69 -16.70
C PRO A 17 -8.83 0.12 -15.41
N GLN A 18 -9.16 -0.49 -14.27
CA GLN A 18 -9.15 0.15 -12.96
C GLN A 18 -7.96 -0.32 -12.12
N PRO A 19 -7.43 0.53 -11.23
CA PRO A 19 -6.40 0.13 -10.26
C PRO A 19 -6.97 -0.88 -9.27
N ALA A 20 -6.17 -1.89 -8.91
CA ALA A 20 -6.50 -2.87 -7.88
C ALA A 20 -6.37 -2.30 -6.46
N LEU A 21 -5.58 -1.25 -6.30
CA LEU A 21 -5.39 -0.55 -5.04
C LEU A 21 -5.16 0.94 -5.29
N SER A 22 -5.84 1.80 -4.54
CA SER A 22 -5.58 3.24 -4.49
C SER A 22 -5.67 3.72 -3.05
N ILE A 23 -4.52 4.12 -2.50
CA ILE A 23 -4.41 4.67 -1.15
C ILE A 23 -3.89 6.11 -1.31
N PRO A 24 -4.61 7.13 -0.80
CA PRO A 24 -4.17 8.51 -0.90
C PRO A 24 -2.91 8.71 -0.04
N ASP A 25 -3.03 9.09 1.23
CA ASP A 25 -1.89 9.17 2.13
C ASP A 25 -2.19 8.36 3.38
N LEU A 26 -1.23 7.55 3.82
CA LEU A 26 -1.33 6.77 5.06
C LEU A 26 0.00 6.82 5.80
N MET A 27 -0.08 6.98 7.12
CA MET A 27 1.05 6.86 8.03
C MET A 27 0.70 5.84 9.11
N ILE A 28 1.58 4.87 9.32
CA ILE A 28 1.49 3.93 10.43
C ILE A 28 2.69 4.14 11.33
N ARG A 29 2.43 4.57 12.58
CA ARG A 29 3.49 4.79 13.56
C ARG A 29 4.13 3.47 13.98
N SER A 30 5.42 3.51 14.22
CA SER A 30 6.17 2.36 14.72
C SER A 30 5.59 1.87 16.04
N GLY A 31 5.54 0.54 16.20
CA GLY A 31 4.97 -0.11 17.39
C GLY A 31 3.45 -0.28 17.35
N LEU A 32 2.74 0.25 16.34
CA LEU A 32 1.30 -0.02 16.17
C LEU A 32 1.06 -1.35 15.46
N GLN A 33 0.06 -2.09 15.95
CA GLN A 33 -0.54 -3.22 15.25
C GLN A 33 -1.79 -2.75 14.51
N VAL A 34 -1.83 -2.95 13.20
CA VAL A 34 -2.93 -2.51 12.33
C VAL A 34 -3.50 -3.70 11.59
N ALA A 35 -4.83 -3.85 11.62
CA ALA A 35 -5.54 -4.85 10.85
C ALA A 35 -6.02 -4.25 9.51
N VAL A 36 -5.75 -4.94 8.40
CA VAL A 36 -6.29 -4.60 7.09
C VAL A 36 -7.51 -5.46 6.83
N THR A 37 -8.69 -4.85 6.72
CA THR A 37 -9.97 -5.54 6.54
C THR A 37 -10.67 -5.11 5.25
N GLY A 38 -11.70 -5.85 4.83
CA GLY A 38 -12.47 -5.56 3.61
C GLY A 38 -12.91 -6.82 2.87
N ALA A 39 -13.84 -6.67 1.92
CA ALA A 39 -14.39 -7.77 1.11
C ALA A 39 -13.33 -8.51 0.28
N SER A 40 -13.64 -9.73 -0.17
CA SER A 40 -12.76 -10.44 -1.11
C SER A 40 -12.52 -9.60 -2.37
N GLY A 41 -11.29 -9.58 -2.88
CA GLY A 41 -10.92 -8.75 -4.04
C GLY A 41 -10.68 -7.26 -3.75
N SER A 42 -10.84 -6.77 -2.52
CA SER A 42 -10.67 -5.35 -2.19
C SER A 42 -9.21 -4.83 -2.19
N GLY A 43 -8.23 -5.61 -2.65
CA GLY A 43 -6.82 -5.20 -2.72
C GLY A 43 -5.99 -5.38 -1.44
N LYS A 44 -6.46 -6.14 -0.43
CA LYS A 44 -5.71 -6.35 0.84
C LYS A 44 -4.34 -7.00 0.62
N THR A 45 -4.29 -8.11 -0.12
CA THR A 45 -3.03 -8.78 -0.46
C THR A 45 -2.13 -7.87 -1.28
N THR A 46 -2.71 -7.09 -2.20
CA THR A 46 -1.99 -6.08 -2.98
C THR A 46 -1.36 -5.02 -2.08
N LEU A 47 -2.07 -4.54 -1.04
CA LEU A 47 -1.53 -3.58 -0.08
C LEU A 47 -0.36 -4.17 0.72
N VAL A 48 -0.51 -5.39 1.23
CA VAL A 48 0.56 -6.08 1.97
C VAL A 48 1.78 -6.27 1.08
N ASN A 49 1.60 -6.74 -0.15
CA ASN A 49 2.70 -6.95 -1.09
C ASN A 49 3.39 -5.64 -1.47
N ALA A 50 2.64 -4.55 -1.66
CA ALA A 50 3.21 -3.23 -1.94
C ALA A 50 4.05 -2.72 -0.76
N ILE A 51 3.58 -2.90 0.48
CA ILE A 51 4.32 -2.53 1.69
C ILE A 51 5.59 -3.38 1.85
N SER A 52 5.51 -4.68 1.55
CA SER A 52 6.64 -5.61 1.61
C SER A 52 7.61 -5.48 0.44
N GLY A 53 7.35 -4.62 -0.54
CA GLY A 53 8.17 -4.46 -1.75
C GLY A 53 8.07 -5.61 -2.76
N LEU A 54 7.08 -6.52 -2.59
CA LEU A 54 6.82 -7.63 -3.50
C LEU A 54 5.98 -7.21 -4.72
N GLU A 55 5.21 -6.13 -4.60
CA GLU A 55 4.43 -5.57 -5.70
C GLU A 55 4.91 -4.17 -6.03
N ARG A 56 5.11 -3.89 -7.33
CA ARG A 56 5.51 -2.54 -7.77
C ARG A 56 4.29 -1.64 -7.88
N CYS A 57 4.39 -0.44 -7.34
CA CYS A 57 3.42 0.61 -7.60
C CYS A 57 3.70 1.28 -8.95
N GLY A 58 2.65 1.47 -9.77
CA GLY A 58 2.77 2.24 -11.01
C GLY A 58 2.89 3.74 -10.75
N ARG A 59 2.34 4.21 -9.63
CA ARG A 59 2.45 5.58 -9.13
C ARG A 59 2.45 5.59 -7.60
N GLY A 60 3.07 6.60 -7.02
CA GLY A 60 3.16 6.77 -5.58
C GLY A 60 4.40 6.10 -4.99
N GLN A 61 4.47 6.09 -3.66
CA GLN A 61 5.63 5.63 -2.92
C GLN A 61 5.23 4.95 -1.61
N VAL A 62 6.02 3.95 -1.21
CA VAL A 62 5.99 3.36 0.13
C VAL A 62 7.41 3.42 0.69
N PHE A 63 7.56 3.95 1.90
CA PHE A 63 8.87 4.12 2.53
C PHE A 63 8.80 3.98 4.05
N LEU A 64 9.95 3.65 4.65
CA LEU A 64 10.13 3.55 6.09
C LEU A 64 10.98 4.71 6.58
N GLY A 65 10.54 5.39 7.65
CA GLY A 65 11.24 6.55 8.19
C GLY A 65 10.95 7.84 7.43
N TRP A 66 11.88 8.79 7.50
CA TRP A 66 11.71 10.13 6.91
C TRP A 66 12.21 10.17 5.47
N TYR A 67 11.59 11.03 4.65
CA TYR A 67 12.02 11.37 3.29
C TYR A 67 12.94 12.59 3.29
#